data_AF-A0A6M1PM99-F1
#
_entry.id   AF-A0A6M1PM99-F1
#
_cell.length_a   1.000
_cell.length_b   1.000
_cell.length_c   1.000
_cell.angle_alpha   90.00
_cell.angle_beta   90.00
_cell.angle_gamma   90.00
#
_symmetry.space_group_name_H-M   'P 1'
#
loop_
_entity.id
_entity.type
_entity.pdbx_description
1 polymer ?
#
loop_
_entity_poly.entity_id
_entity_poly.type
_entity_poly.pdbx_seq_one_letter_code
_entity_poly.pdbx_strand_id
1 'polypeptide(L)'
;METRIEKSKKRKKEIRKQVLSIPKMLIILIISFFIYILTLVLWANTLKGTAYYDLLDTILKIYIMTVGFFMGLGYMNLKFIIVLVKSLIKIMFTVWVVIIVQFSSMEQVEQNIWIILSAFFFVYLEVLLDINDCLFQVKDDFRIPKIKFLTSTFIKENSISLSIMCLGIINSILSFFIVDLLDATKLV
;
A
#
# COMPACT_ATOMS: atom_id res chain seq x y z
N MET A 1 13.11 37.88 25.07
CA MET A 1 12.12 37.37 26.03
C MET A 1 10.76 37.43 25.33
N GLU A 2 10.17 36.30 24.93
CA GLU A 2 8.87 36.31 24.22
C GLU A 2 7.73 36.77 25.15
N THR A 3 6.86 37.63 24.64
CA THR A 3 5.72 38.16 25.42
C THR A 3 4.62 37.11 25.60
N ARG A 4 3.85 37.20 26.69
CA ARG A 4 2.70 36.29 26.96
C ARG A 4 1.69 36.24 25.79
N ILE A 5 1.56 37.35 25.06
CA ILE A 5 0.64 37.48 23.91
C ILE A 5 1.18 36.69 22.69
N GLU A 6 2.49 36.72 22.44
CA GLU A 6 3.12 35.94 21.37
C GLU A 6 3.02 34.43 21.62
N LYS A 7 3.25 33.99 22.87
CA LYS A 7 3.07 32.58 23.27
C LYS A 7 1.63 32.10 23.04
N SER A 8 0.64 32.93 23.41
CA SER A 8 -0.79 32.64 23.19
C SER A 8 -1.15 32.53 21.70
N LYS A 9 -0.65 33.46 20.87
CA LYS A 9 -0.86 33.42 19.41
C LYS A 9 -0.20 32.21 18.75
N LYS A 10 1.02 31.84 19.13
CA LYS A 10 1.69 30.62 18.63
C LYS A 10 0.90 29.37 18.97
N ARG A 11 0.49 29.19 20.23
CA ARG A 11 -0.33 28.04 20.67
C ARG A 11 -1.65 27.92 19.92
N LYS A 12 -2.37 29.02 19.75
CA LYS A 12 -3.63 29.03 18.96
C LYS A 12 -3.39 28.64 17.50
N LYS A 13 -2.28 29.08 16.90
CA LYS A 13 -1.92 28.76 15.50
C LYS A 13 -1.54 27.29 15.34
N GLU A 14 -0.82 26.71 16.31
CA GLU A 14 -0.49 25.27 16.35
C GLU A 14 -1.74 24.40 16.53
N ILE A 15 -2.63 24.76 17.46
CA ILE A 15 -3.90 24.04 17.67
C ILE A 15 -4.75 24.09 16.40
N ARG A 16 -4.88 25.27 15.76
CA ARG A 16 -5.60 25.38 14.48
C ARG A 16 -4.97 24.53 13.39
N LYS A 17 -3.63 24.47 13.33
CA LYS A 17 -2.89 23.63 12.37
C LYS A 17 -3.20 22.14 12.60
N GLN A 18 -3.21 21.68 13.85
CA GLN A 18 -3.56 20.30 14.21
C GLN A 18 -5.03 19.96 13.93
N VAL A 19 -5.95 20.87 14.27
CA VAL A 19 -7.40 20.67 14.03
C VAL A 19 -7.74 20.63 12.54
N LEU A 20 -7.01 21.37 11.70
CA LEU A 20 -7.19 21.35 10.24
C LEU A 20 -6.38 20.25 9.53
N SER A 21 -5.31 19.72 10.14
CA SER A 21 -4.51 18.65 9.52
C SER A 21 -5.18 17.28 9.60
N ILE A 22 -5.89 16.98 10.70
CA ILE A 22 -6.56 15.68 10.91
C ILE A 22 -7.67 15.42 9.86
N PRO A 23 -8.61 16.35 9.61
CA PRO A 23 -9.65 16.16 8.59
C PRO A 23 -9.06 16.07 7.19
N LYS A 24 -8.00 16.83 6.90
CA LYS A 24 -7.32 16.82 5.60
C LYS A 24 -6.67 15.46 5.33
N MET A 25 -6.01 14.89 6.34
CA MET A 25 -5.41 13.54 6.25
C MET A 25 -6.49 12.47 6.03
N LEU A 26 -7.62 12.55 6.75
CA LEU A 26 -8.76 11.65 6.56
C LEU A 26 -9.35 11.74 5.15
N ILE A 27 -9.54 12.95 4.62
CA ILE A 27 -10.04 13.14 3.25
C ILE A 27 -9.09 12.51 2.23
N ILE A 28 -7.78 12.73 2.37
CA ILE A 28 -6.78 12.15 1.47
C ILE A 28 -6.76 10.62 1.58
N LEU A 29 -6.88 10.07 2.79
CA LEU A 29 -7.01 8.63 3.01
C LEU A 29 -8.25 8.05 2.34
N ILE A 30 -9.40 8.72 2.47
CA ILE A 30 -10.67 8.33 1.82
C ILE A 30 -10.51 8.33 0.30
N ILE A 31 -9.88 9.36 -0.27
CA ILE A 31 -9.63 9.44 -1.72
C ILE A 31 -8.71 8.29 -2.16
N SER A 32 -7.62 8.02 -1.43
CA SER A 32 -6.71 6.90 -1.73
C SER A 32 -7.42 5.56 -1.65
N PHE A 33 -8.28 5.35 -0.65
CA PHE A 33 -9.07 4.14 -0.51
C PHE A 33 -10.10 3.99 -1.65
N PHE A 34 -10.72 5.09 -2.08
CA PHE A 34 -11.65 5.09 -3.20
C PHE A 34 -10.95 4.74 -4.52
N ILE A 35 -9.78 5.33 -4.77
CA ILE A 35 -8.93 4.99 -5.93
C ILE A 35 -8.55 3.51 -5.88
N TYR A 36 -8.16 3.02 -4.71
CA TYR A 36 -7.83 1.62 -4.52
C TYR A 36 -9.01 0.68 -4.83
N ILE A 37 -10.20 0.96 -4.31
CA ILE A 37 -11.42 0.20 -4.62
C ILE A 37 -11.71 0.21 -6.13
N LEU A 38 -11.57 1.36 -6.80
CA LEU A 38 -11.76 1.44 -8.26
C LEU A 38 -10.81 0.50 -9.00
N THR A 39 -9.56 0.36 -8.54
CA THR A 39 -8.61 -0.59 -9.15
C THR A 39 -8.98 -2.05 -8.93
N LEU A 40 -9.55 -2.39 -7.76
CA LEU A 40 -10.10 -3.72 -7.50
C LEU A 40 -11.29 -4.03 -8.41
N VAL A 41 -12.15 -3.05 -8.66
CA VAL A 41 -13.30 -3.18 -9.58
C VAL A 41 -12.83 -3.38 -11.03
N LEU A 42 -11.76 -2.70 -11.46
CA LEU A 42 -11.18 -2.90 -12.79
C LEU A 42 -10.71 -4.36 -12.97
N TRP A 43 -9.97 -4.89 -12.00
CA TRP A 43 -9.55 -6.30 -12.01
C TRP A 43 -10.73 -7.27 -12.01
N ALA A 44 -11.76 -7.00 -11.18
CA ALA A 44 -12.99 -7.78 -11.15
C ALA A 44 -13.71 -7.82 -12.50
N ASN A 45 -13.77 -6.70 -13.21
CA ASN A 45 -14.37 -6.64 -14.53
C ASN A 45 -13.53 -7.35 -15.59
N THR A 46 -12.20 -7.21 -15.57
CA THR A 46 -11.28 -7.85 -16.53
C THR A 46 -11.38 -9.38 -16.50
N LEU A 47 -11.61 -9.96 -15.32
CA LEU A 47 -11.64 -11.41 -15.13
C LEU A 47 -13.05 -12.00 -15.08
N LYS A 48 -14.09 -11.16 -15.19
CA LYS A 48 -15.49 -11.58 -15.12
C LYS A 48 -15.82 -12.55 -16.25
N GLY A 49 -16.36 -13.73 -15.90
CA GLY A 49 -16.69 -14.79 -16.85
C GLY A 49 -15.53 -15.71 -17.21
N THR A 50 -14.36 -15.56 -16.58
CA THR A 50 -13.24 -16.51 -16.68
C THR A 50 -13.26 -17.51 -15.51
N ALA A 51 -12.64 -18.68 -15.68
CA ALA A 51 -12.45 -19.66 -14.61
C ALA A 51 -11.63 -19.14 -13.41
N TYR A 52 -10.91 -18.02 -13.60
CA TYR A 52 -10.07 -17.38 -12.59
C TYR A 52 -10.83 -16.39 -11.70
N TYR A 53 -12.12 -16.15 -11.96
CA TYR A 53 -12.93 -15.19 -11.19
C TYR A 53 -13.09 -15.59 -9.71
N ASP A 54 -13.18 -16.88 -9.39
CA ASP A 54 -13.28 -17.34 -8.00
C ASP A 54 -11.95 -17.18 -7.23
N LEU A 55 -10.83 -17.34 -7.94
CA LEU A 55 -9.48 -17.08 -7.41
C LEU A 55 -9.27 -15.59 -7.13
N LEU A 56 -9.93 -14.74 -7.91
CA LEU A 56 -9.86 -13.30 -7.76
C LEU A 56 -10.44 -12.80 -6.44
N ASP A 57 -11.57 -13.34 -5.97
CA ASP A 57 -12.15 -12.93 -4.68
C ASP A 57 -11.15 -13.14 -3.52
N THR A 58 -10.42 -14.26 -3.55
CA THR A 58 -9.39 -14.56 -2.55
C THR A 58 -8.20 -13.59 -2.65
N ILE A 59 -7.75 -13.28 -3.87
CA ILE A 59 -6.67 -12.31 -4.11
C ILE A 59 -7.09 -10.90 -3.65
N LEU A 60 -8.32 -10.48 -3.95
CA LEU A 60 -8.86 -9.17 -3.53
C LEU A 60 -8.94 -9.05 -2.00
N LYS A 61 -9.35 -10.11 -1.30
CA LYS A 61 -9.35 -10.16 0.17
C LYS A 61 -7.95 -10.01 0.75
N ILE A 62 -6.97 -10.72 0.18
CA ILE A 62 -5.56 -10.62 0.57
C ILE A 62 -5.06 -9.19 0.39
N TYR A 63 -5.36 -8.58 -0.75
CA TYR A 63 -4.97 -7.20 -1.08
C TYR A 63 -5.54 -6.18 -0.08
N ILE A 64 -6.82 -6.28 0.27
CA ILE A 64 -7.43 -5.43 1.30
C ILE A 64 -6.74 -5.63 2.65
N MET A 65 -6.46 -6.89 3.02
CA MET A 65 -5.77 -7.22 4.26
C MET A 65 -4.35 -6.64 4.30
N THR A 66 -3.61 -6.73 3.19
CA THR A 66 -2.28 -6.16 3.03
C THR A 66 -2.29 -4.64 3.21
N VAL A 67 -3.24 -3.94 2.57
CA VAL A 67 -3.39 -2.49 2.73
C VAL A 67 -3.76 -2.11 4.16
N GLY A 68 -4.67 -2.84 4.80
CA GLY A 68 -5.04 -2.61 6.20
C GLY A 68 -3.85 -2.80 7.15
N PHE A 69 -3.07 -3.87 6.94
CA PHE A 69 -1.86 -4.13 7.72
C PHE A 69 -0.79 -3.05 7.49
N PHE A 70 -0.59 -2.63 6.25
CA PHE A 70 0.31 -1.52 5.90
C PHE A 70 -0.11 -0.21 6.58
N MET A 71 -1.39 0.14 6.58
CA MET A 71 -1.87 1.33 7.32
C MET A 71 -1.52 1.22 8.80
N GLY A 72 -1.81 0.07 9.43
CA GLY A 72 -1.49 -0.17 10.84
C GLY A 72 0.00 0.04 11.15
N LEU A 73 0.89 -0.53 10.33
CA LEU A 73 2.34 -0.37 10.46
C LEU A 73 2.80 1.07 10.19
N GLY A 74 2.25 1.71 9.16
CA GLY A 74 2.59 3.08 8.77
C GLY A 74 2.24 4.11 9.84
N TYR A 75 1.13 3.94 10.55
CA TYR A 75 0.74 4.83 11.65
C TYR A 75 1.65 4.71 12.88
N MET A 76 2.26 3.54 13.12
CA MET A 76 3.23 3.38 14.20
C MET A 76 4.51 4.17 13.92
N ASN A 77 4.81 4.48 12.65
CA ASN A 77 5.92 5.33 12.19
C ASN A 77 7.29 5.04 12.82
N LEU A 78 7.51 3.78 13.23
CA LEU A 78 8.75 3.32 13.83
C LEU A 78 9.58 2.65 12.73
N LYS A 79 10.61 3.37 12.23
CA LYS A 79 11.55 2.87 11.22
C LYS A 79 12.12 1.48 11.57
N PHE A 80 12.33 1.23 12.86
CA PHE A 80 12.74 -0.07 13.38
C PHE A 80 11.71 -1.18 13.11
N ILE A 81 10.41 -0.91 13.34
CA ILE A 81 9.33 -1.88 13.10
C ILE A 81 9.23 -2.19 11.60
N ILE A 82 9.37 -1.19 10.73
CA ILE A 82 9.35 -1.40 9.27
C ILE A 82 10.48 -2.33 8.82
N VAL A 83 11.72 -2.09 9.30
CA VAL A 83 12.88 -2.95 8.99
C VAL A 83 12.69 -4.36 9.53
N LEU A 84 12.16 -4.48 10.76
CA LEU A 84 11.88 -5.77 11.38
C LEU A 84 10.81 -6.56 10.61
N VAL A 85 9.74 -5.88 10.18
CA VAL A 85 8.69 -6.48 9.33
C VAL A 85 9.26 -6.92 7.99
N LYS A 86 10.02 -6.07 7.28
CA LYS A 86 10.68 -6.47 6.02
C LYS A 86 11.56 -7.70 6.19
N SER A 87 12.30 -7.77 7.30
CA SER A 87 13.20 -8.90 7.60
C SER A 87 12.41 -10.17 7.93
N LEU A 88 11.34 -10.06 8.73
CA LEU A 88 10.44 -11.18 9.04
C LEU A 88 9.77 -11.72 7.78
N ILE A 89 9.29 -10.84 6.89
CA ILE A 89 8.68 -11.24 5.62
C ILE A 89 9.67 -12.05 4.78
N LYS A 90 10.91 -11.59 4.65
CA LYS A 90 11.95 -12.32 3.92
C LYS A 90 12.22 -13.69 4.52
N ILE A 91 12.38 -13.78 5.84
CA ILE A 91 12.60 -15.06 6.53
C ILE A 91 11.40 -15.99 6.40
N MET A 92 10.17 -15.49 6.54
CA MET A 92 8.95 -16.27 6.32
C MET A 92 8.90 -16.80 4.88
N PHE A 93 9.21 -15.98 3.89
CA PHE A 93 9.16 -16.41 2.50
C PHE A 93 10.28 -17.38 2.13
N THR A 94 11.51 -17.20 2.62
CA THR A 94 12.65 -18.05 2.22
C THR A 94 12.82 -19.30 3.07
N VAL A 95 12.53 -19.23 4.36
CA VAL A 95 12.76 -20.35 5.29
C VAL A 95 11.47 -21.11 5.54
N TRP A 96 10.38 -20.40 5.83
CA TRP A 96 9.12 -21.06 6.20
C TRP A 96 8.39 -21.67 5.01
N VAL A 97 8.43 -21.06 3.82
CA VAL A 97 7.90 -21.71 2.60
C VAL A 97 8.63 -23.02 2.32
N VAL A 98 9.96 -23.07 2.48
CA VAL A 98 10.74 -24.31 2.28
C VAL A 98 10.38 -25.37 3.31
N ILE A 99 10.23 -25.00 4.58
CA ILE A 99 9.82 -25.93 5.65
C ILE A 99 8.39 -26.44 5.41
N ILE A 100 7.44 -25.55 5.09
CA ILE A 100 6.07 -25.94 4.74
C ILE A 100 6.12 -26.88 3.55
N VAL A 101 6.94 -26.61 2.54
CA VAL A 101 7.04 -27.49 1.37
C VAL A 101 7.60 -28.87 1.70
N GLN A 102 8.60 -28.95 2.59
CA GLN A 102 9.27 -30.20 2.93
C GLN A 102 8.49 -31.08 3.94
N PHE A 103 7.70 -30.47 4.82
CA PHE A 103 7.06 -31.17 5.94
C PHE A 103 5.53 -31.13 5.92
N SER A 104 4.93 -30.49 4.91
CA SER A 104 3.47 -30.47 4.74
C SER A 104 2.93 -31.86 4.40
N SER A 105 1.88 -32.27 5.10
CA SER A 105 1.04 -33.41 4.75
C SER A 105 -0.16 -33.03 3.86
N MET A 106 -0.24 -31.76 3.41
CA MET A 106 -1.31 -31.28 2.54
C MET A 106 -1.11 -31.82 1.12
N GLU A 107 -2.21 -31.87 0.36
CA GLU A 107 -2.13 -32.16 -1.07
C GLU A 107 -1.31 -31.09 -1.80
N GLN A 108 -0.53 -31.51 -2.78
CA GLN A 108 0.41 -30.65 -3.50
C GLN A 108 -0.28 -29.44 -4.15
N VAL A 109 -1.54 -29.59 -4.57
CA VAL A 109 -2.35 -28.50 -5.15
C VAL A 109 -2.69 -27.44 -4.11
N GLU A 110 -3.17 -27.84 -2.92
CA GLU A 110 -3.49 -26.92 -1.83
C GLU A 110 -2.26 -26.17 -1.35
N GLN A 111 -1.13 -26.88 -1.25
CA GLN A 111 0.15 -26.31 -0.87
C GLN A 111 0.62 -25.26 -1.88
N ASN A 112 0.51 -25.52 -3.19
CA ASN A 112 0.86 -24.56 -4.23
C ASN A 112 -0.02 -23.31 -4.16
N ILE A 113 -1.33 -23.47 -3.93
CA ILE A 113 -2.26 -22.34 -3.76
C ILE A 113 -1.83 -21.49 -2.56
N TRP A 114 -1.55 -22.11 -1.42
CA TRP A 114 -1.09 -21.38 -0.22
C TRP A 114 0.21 -20.62 -0.44
N ILE A 115 1.17 -21.20 -1.16
CA ILE A 115 2.43 -20.54 -1.49
C ILE A 115 2.18 -19.33 -2.39
N ILE A 116 1.35 -19.48 -3.42
CA ILE A 116 0.99 -18.38 -4.34
C ILE A 116 0.29 -17.25 -3.58
N LEU A 117 -0.73 -17.56 -2.78
CA LEU A 117 -1.47 -16.57 -1.99
C LEU A 117 -0.58 -15.84 -0.98
N SER A 118 0.31 -16.58 -0.31
CA SER A 118 1.28 -15.99 0.62
C SER A 118 2.27 -15.08 -0.10
N ALA A 119 2.77 -15.49 -1.28
CA ALA A 119 3.63 -14.67 -2.12
C ALA A 119 2.95 -13.36 -2.50
N PHE A 120 1.68 -13.40 -2.93
CA PHE A 120 0.90 -12.19 -3.21
C PHE A 120 0.81 -11.27 -2.01
N PHE A 121 0.47 -11.78 -0.82
CA PHE A 121 0.39 -10.96 0.40
C PHE A 121 1.72 -10.26 0.70
N PHE A 122 2.82 -11.02 0.72
CA PHE A 122 4.13 -10.54 1.11
C PHE A 122 4.74 -9.55 0.11
N VAL A 123 4.64 -9.85 -1.18
CA VAL A 123 5.16 -8.97 -2.24
C VAL A 123 4.40 -7.64 -2.24
N TYR A 124 3.07 -7.66 -2.12
CA TYR A 124 2.29 -6.42 -2.06
C TYR A 124 2.63 -5.58 -0.83
N LEU A 125 2.88 -6.22 0.31
CA LEU A 125 3.26 -5.53 1.54
C LEU A 125 4.67 -4.92 1.41
N GLU A 126 5.62 -5.64 0.83
CA GLU A 126 6.98 -5.14 0.58
C GLU A 126 6.96 -3.92 -0.34
N VAL A 127 6.21 -3.98 -1.45
CA VAL A 127 6.04 -2.85 -2.38
C VAL A 127 5.47 -1.62 -1.68
N LEU A 128 4.43 -1.77 -0.86
CA LEU A 128 3.86 -0.65 -0.09
C LEU A 128 4.88 -0.02 0.86
N LEU A 129 5.66 -0.85 1.57
CA LEU A 129 6.69 -0.38 2.49
C LEU A 129 7.85 0.31 1.76
N ASP A 130 8.26 -0.20 0.59
CA ASP A 130 9.32 0.41 -0.23
C ASP A 130 8.90 1.75 -0.83
N ILE A 131 7.67 1.86 -1.34
CA ILE A 131 7.13 3.15 -1.81
C ILE A 131 7.05 4.14 -0.65
N ASN A 132 6.57 3.69 0.51
CA ASN A 132 6.48 4.55 1.70
C ASN A 132 7.85 5.07 2.15
N ASP A 133 8.86 4.20 2.19
CA ASP A 133 10.24 4.57 2.53
C ASP A 133 10.80 5.60 1.52
N CYS A 134 10.55 5.41 0.22
CA CYS A 134 10.94 6.37 -0.81
C CYS A 134 10.30 7.75 -0.58
N LEU A 135 9.00 7.80 -0.26
CA LEU A 135 8.29 9.04 0.02
C LEU A 135 8.79 9.73 1.29
N PHE A 136 9.19 8.97 2.32
CA PHE A 136 9.79 9.51 3.53
C PHE A 136 11.19 10.08 3.33
N GLN A 137 11.95 9.58 2.34
CA GLN A 137 13.30 10.02 2.02
C GLN A 137 13.38 11.26 1.12
N VAL A 138 12.23 11.82 0.69
CA VAL A 138 12.21 13.04 -0.12
C VAL A 138 12.90 14.18 0.62
N LYS A 139 13.88 14.83 -0.07
CA LYS A 139 14.67 15.94 0.47
C LYS A 139 13.78 17.08 0.93
N ASP A 140 14.14 17.72 2.04
CA ASP A 140 13.31 18.77 2.65
C ASP A 140 13.11 19.99 1.74
N ASP A 141 14.06 20.25 0.84
CA ASP A 141 14.02 21.34 -0.14
C ASP A 141 13.11 21.05 -1.35
N PHE A 142 12.50 19.86 -1.42
CA PHE A 142 11.64 19.49 -2.54
C PHE A 142 10.38 20.35 -2.60
N ARG A 143 10.25 21.12 -3.69
CA ARG A 143 9.05 21.87 -4.07
C ARG A 143 8.90 21.87 -5.58
N ILE A 144 7.70 21.53 -6.06
CA ILE A 144 7.39 21.68 -7.49
C ILE A 144 7.00 23.14 -7.76
N PRO A 145 7.70 23.87 -8.64
CA PRO A 145 7.46 25.30 -8.87
C PRO A 145 6.02 25.64 -9.27
N LYS A 146 5.37 24.74 -10.01
CA LYS A 146 3.99 24.89 -10.50
C LYS A 146 2.92 24.47 -9.49
N ILE A 147 3.27 23.67 -8.49
CA ILE A 147 2.31 23.07 -7.55
C ILE A 147 2.73 23.44 -6.13
N LYS A 148 2.30 24.63 -5.66
CA LYS A 148 2.69 25.19 -4.35
C LYS A 148 2.34 24.31 -3.15
N PHE A 149 1.38 23.38 -3.28
CA PHE A 149 0.99 22.49 -2.19
C PHE A 149 1.82 21.21 -2.11
N LEU A 150 2.53 20.82 -3.18
CA LEU A 150 3.32 19.60 -3.24
C LEU A 150 4.73 19.86 -2.70
N THR A 151 4.85 19.87 -1.39
CA THR A 151 6.11 20.04 -0.66
C THR A 151 6.60 18.71 -0.07
N SER A 152 7.88 18.64 0.30
CA SER A 152 8.44 17.53 1.10
C SER A 152 7.59 17.20 2.33
N THR A 153 7.10 18.23 3.04
CA THR A 153 6.24 18.07 4.22
C THR A 153 4.91 17.42 3.86
N PHE A 154 4.27 17.84 2.76
CA PHE A 154 3.02 17.25 2.29
C PHE A 154 3.20 15.78 1.91
N ILE A 155 4.30 15.44 1.23
CA ILE A 155 4.60 14.06 0.83
C ILE A 155 4.83 13.17 2.05
N LYS A 156 5.63 13.63 3.02
CA LYS A 156 5.91 12.88 4.26
C LYS A 156 4.65 12.72 5.12
N GLU A 157 3.81 13.74 5.23
CA GLU A 157 2.55 13.70 6.01
C GLU A 157 1.49 12.81 5.37
N ASN A 158 1.55 12.56 4.05
CA ASN A 158 0.56 11.76 3.31
C ASN A 158 1.17 10.52 2.67
N SER A 159 2.33 10.07 3.14
CA SER A 159 3.11 8.98 2.55
C SER A 159 2.30 7.69 2.46
N ILE A 160 1.56 7.32 3.52
CA ILE A 160 0.67 6.15 3.54
C ILE A 160 -0.36 6.22 2.41
N SER A 161 -1.07 7.34 2.30
CA SER A 161 -2.12 7.55 1.29
C SER A 161 -1.55 7.58 -0.13
N LEU A 162 -0.38 8.18 -0.31
CA LEU A 162 0.34 8.22 -1.59
C LEU A 162 0.86 6.84 -1.98
N SER A 163 1.35 6.02 -1.03
CA SER A 163 1.77 4.63 -1.30
C SER A 163 0.61 3.77 -1.79
N ILE A 164 -0.57 3.91 -1.19
CA ILE A 164 -1.77 3.19 -1.62
C ILE A 164 -2.20 3.65 -3.02
N MET A 165 -2.15 4.96 -3.30
CA MET A 165 -2.41 5.47 -4.65
C MET A 165 -1.40 4.94 -5.68
N CYS A 166 -0.12 4.93 -5.36
CA CYS A 166 0.92 4.37 -6.23
C CYS A 166 0.67 2.88 -6.50
N LEU A 167 0.32 2.10 -5.48
CA LEU A 167 -0.05 0.70 -5.65
C LEU A 167 -1.28 0.54 -6.57
N GLY A 168 -2.30 1.40 -6.41
CA GLY A 168 -3.45 1.44 -7.30
C GLY A 168 -3.03 1.71 -8.76
N ILE A 169 -2.18 2.72 -9.00
CA ILE A 169 -1.67 3.02 -10.34
C ILE A 169 -0.93 1.81 -10.93
N ILE A 170 -0.06 1.16 -10.16
CA ILE A 170 0.65 -0.06 -10.57
C ILE A 170 -0.35 -1.17 -10.95
N ASN A 171 -1.36 -1.42 -10.11
CA ASN A 171 -2.38 -2.43 -10.38
C ASN A 171 -3.21 -2.12 -11.64
N SER A 172 -3.56 -0.86 -11.87
CA SER A 172 -4.25 -0.44 -13.09
C SER A 172 -3.39 -0.68 -14.33
N ILE A 173 -2.09 -0.35 -14.27
CA ILE A 173 -1.15 -0.62 -15.37
C ILE A 173 -1.06 -2.13 -15.64
N LEU A 174 -0.90 -2.94 -14.59
CA LEU A 174 -0.88 -4.40 -14.70
C LEU A 174 -2.17 -4.99 -15.28
N SER A 175 -3.33 -4.38 -14.99
CA SER A 175 -4.61 -4.84 -15.53
C SER A 175 -4.66 -4.78 -17.07
N PHE A 176 -4.03 -3.79 -17.70
CA PHE A 176 -3.95 -3.70 -19.17
C PHE A 176 -3.12 -4.84 -19.75
N PHE A 177 -1.99 -5.17 -19.11
CA PHE A 177 -1.17 -6.31 -19.54
C PHE A 177 -1.91 -7.65 -19.41
N ILE A 178 -2.76 -7.82 -18.39
CA ILE A 178 -3.57 -9.03 -18.23
C ILE A 178 -4.62 -9.15 -19.33
N VAL A 179 -5.27 -8.04 -19.72
CA VAL A 179 -6.22 -8.02 -20.85
C VAL A 179 -5.52 -8.46 -22.13
N ASP A 180 -4.38 -7.85 -22.46
CA ASP A 180 -3.61 -8.17 -23.65
C ASP A 180 -3.15 -9.64 -23.67
N LEU A 181 -2.72 -10.16 -22.52
CA LEU A 181 -2.29 -11.56 -22.38
C LEU A 181 -3.45 -12.54 -22.58
N LEU A 182 -4.61 -12.25 -21.97
CA LEU A 182 -5.81 -13.08 -22.10
C LEU A 182 -6.31 -13.12 -23.54
N ASP A 183 -6.31 -11.98 -24.24
CA ASP A 183 -6.74 -11.92 -25.64
C ASP A 183 -5.74 -12.60 -26.58
N ALA A 184 -4.44 -12.54 -26.29
CA ALA A 184 -3.43 -13.32 -27.01
C ALA A 184 -3.61 -14.85 -26.81
N THR A 185 -4.03 -15.30 -25.62
CA THR A 185 -4.27 -16.72 -25.34
C THR A 185 -5.58 -17.27 -25.89
N LYS A 186 -6.56 -16.41 -26.22
CA LYS A 186 -7.81 -16.81 -26.91
C LYS A 186 -7.64 -17.02 -28.42
N LEU A 187 -6.48 -16.62 -28.97
CA LEU A 187 -6.12 -16.78 -30.38
C LEU A 187 -5.42 -18.13 -30.68
N VAL A 188 -5.37 -19.04 -29.71
CA VAL A 188 -4.93 -20.44 -29.86
C VAL A 188 -6.13 -21.35 -29.59
#